data_AF-A0A4R3JZN0-F1
#
_entry.id   AF-A0A4R3JZN0-F1
#
_cell.length_a   1.000
_cell.length_b   1.000
_cell.length_c   1.000
_cell.angle_alpha   90.00
_cell.angle_beta   90.00
_cell.angle_gamma   90.00
#
_symmetry.space_group_name_H-M   'P 1'
#
loop_
_entity.id
_entity.type
_entity.pdbx_description
1 polymer ?
#
loop_
_entity_poly.entity_id
_entity_poly.type
_entity_poly.pdbx_seq_one_letter_code
_entity_poly.pdbx_strand_id
1 'polypeptide(L)'
;MLTHREGIQIVQLKGGVSHSQSNTYAYEVVELFSKAFNTIGQYLPLPLMFDSVQTKELVESDRHIKRILELGRQANIAVFTVGTVKDDALLFRLGYIDERDKKTLKENAVGDICSRFFNAKGQLCNKELDNRTIGITLESLKNKEKRLLVAGNQRKVPAIKAALTGHFANILITDQYTAQALIK
;
A
#
# COMPACT_ATOMS: atom_id res chain seq x y z
N MET A 1 19.26 -11.46 -21.95
CA MET A 1 19.51 -10.03 -22.27
C MET A 1 18.36 -9.20 -21.74
N LEU A 2 18.58 -8.42 -20.68
CA LEU A 2 17.63 -7.37 -20.29
C LEU A 2 17.79 -6.24 -21.30
N THR A 3 16.80 -6.04 -22.16
CA THR A 3 16.75 -4.87 -23.05
C THR A 3 16.88 -3.61 -22.20
N HIS A 4 17.84 -2.74 -22.51
CA HIS A 4 17.97 -1.44 -21.87
C HIS A 4 16.67 -0.67 -22.09
N ARG A 5 15.96 -0.34 -21.02
CA ARG A 5 14.74 0.47 -21.08
C ARG A 5 15.10 1.87 -20.61
N GLU A 6 14.71 2.88 -21.39
CA GLU A 6 14.90 4.29 -21.05
C GLU A 6 13.58 4.90 -20.57
N GLY A 7 13.65 6.00 -19.82
CA GLY A 7 12.46 6.74 -19.35
C GLY A 7 11.67 6.06 -18.23
N ILE A 8 12.21 5.03 -17.57
CA ILE A 8 11.54 4.40 -16.41
C ILE A 8 11.62 5.35 -15.21
N GLN A 9 10.48 5.54 -14.54
CA GLN A 9 10.39 6.23 -13.25
C GLN A 9 9.96 5.25 -12.17
N ILE A 10 10.58 5.34 -11.00
CA ILE A 10 10.19 4.60 -9.79
C ILE A 10 9.64 5.60 -8.78
N VAL A 11 8.43 5.37 -8.28
CA VAL A 11 7.75 6.25 -7.34
C VAL A 11 7.19 5.47 -6.15
N GLN A 12 7.36 6.03 -4.96
CA GLN A 12 6.82 5.46 -3.73
C GLN A 12 5.31 5.71 -3.64
N LEU A 13 4.51 4.65 -3.45
CA LEU A 13 3.05 4.72 -3.50
C LEU A 13 2.37 5.12 -2.18
N LYS A 14 3.08 5.12 -1.06
CA LYS A 14 2.51 5.48 0.26
C LYS A 14 3.52 6.18 1.16
N GLY A 15 3.01 6.96 2.12
CA GLY A 15 3.83 7.60 3.13
C GLY A 15 4.64 6.60 3.97
N GLY A 16 5.82 7.05 4.40
CA GLY A 16 6.74 6.27 5.22
C GLY A 16 6.32 6.24 6.69
N VAL A 17 7.07 5.47 7.50
CA VAL A 17 6.86 5.42 8.95
C VAL A 17 7.88 6.35 9.60
N SER A 18 7.39 7.36 10.32
CA SER A 18 8.23 8.41 10.93
C SER A 18 8.59 8.14 12.40
N HIS A 19 7.77 7.37 13.13
CA HIS A 19 7.93 7.11 14.57
C HIS A 19 7.75 5.63 14.89
N SER A 20 8.77 4.81 14.60
CA SER A 20 8.78 3.44 15.11
C SER A 20 10.20 2.96 15.38
N GLN A 21 10.34 2.06 16.35
CA GLN A 21 11.62 1.40 16.66
C GLN A 21 12.03 0.37 15.58
N SER A 22 11.23 0.20 14.53
CA SER A 22 11.46 -0.79 13.47
C SER A 22 11.66 -0.10 12.12
N ASN A 23 12.80 -0.33 11.47
CA ASN A 23 13.02 0.17 10.12
C ASN A 23 12.05 -0.54 9.15
N THR A 24 11.36 0.24 8.32
CA THR A 24 10.47 -0.31 7.28
C THR A 24 11.19 -0.58 5.97
N TYR A 25 12.44 -0.14 5.85
CA TYR A 25 13.27 -0.26 4.66
C TYR A 25 12.64 0.33 3.39
N ALA A 26 11.68 1.27 3.55
CA ALA A 26 10.91 1.80 2.43
C ALA A 26 11.79 2.57 1.44
N TYR A 27 12.79 3.29 1.96
CA TYR A 27 13.77 4.01 1.14
C TYR A 27 14.65 3.02 0.37
N GLU A 28 15.17 2.01 1.05
CA GLU A 28 16.07 0.99 0.51
C GLU A 28 15.40 0.16 -0.59
N VAL A 29 14.11 -0.18 -0.43
CA VAL A 29 13.33 -0.87 -1.46
C VAL A 29 13.22 -0.02 -2.73
N VAL A 30 12.85 1.25 -2.60
CA VAL A 30 12.75 2.18 -3.74
C VAL A 30 14.12 2.34 -4.42
N GLU A 31 15.19 2.43 -3.64
CA GLU A 31 16.55 2.55 -4.17
C GLU A 31 17.01 1.28 -4.91
N LEU A 32 16.69 0.08 -4.41
CA LEU A 32 16.99 -1.18 -5.11
C LEU A 32 16.24 -1.27 -6.44
N PHE A 33 14.95 -0.91 -6.48
CA PHE A 33 14.22 -0.82 -7.75
C PHE A 33 14.83 0.21 -8.70
N SER A 34 15.21 1.37 -8.17
CA SER A 34 15.81 2.47 -8.95
C SER A 34 17.14 2.03 -9.59
N LYS A 35 18.00 1.34 -8.83
CA LYS A 35 19.25 0.75 -9.33
C LYS A 35 19.00 -0.30 -10.40
N ALA A 36 18.04 -1.20 -10.19
CA ALA A 36 17.70 -2.24 -11.17
C ALA A 36 17.20 -1.69 -12.52
N PHE A 37 16.63 -0.47 -12.52
CA PHE A 37 16.14 0.21 -13.72
C PHE A 37 16.99 1.41 -14.16
N ASN A 38 18.20 1.60 -13.60
CA ASN A 38 19.10 2.71 -13.88
C ASN A 38 18.40 4.09 -13.85
N THR A 39 17.61 4.34 -12.81
CA THR A 39 16.85 5.58 -12.61
C THR A 39 16.98 6.11 -11.18
N ILE A 40 16.35 7.25 -10.88
CA ILE A 40 16.31 7.87 -9.54
C ILE A 40 14.90 7.74 -8.96
N GLY A 41 14.83 7.23 -7.73
CA GLY A 41 13.58 7.05 -7.00
C GLY A 41 12.91 8.38 -6.65
N GLN A 42 11.59 8.43 -6.86
CA GLN A 42 10.71 9.52 -6.45
C GLN A 42 10.05 9.14 -5.12
N TYR A 43 10.67 9.61 -4.04
CA TYR A 43 10.23 9.33 -2.68
C TYR A 43 9.03 10.19 -2.32
N LEU A 44 8.14 9.66 -1.48
CA LEU A 44 7.02 10.41 -0.90
C LEU A 44 7.40 10.78 0.54
N PRO A 45 7.92 12.00 0.79
CA PRO A 45 8.54 12.38 2.06
C PRO A 45 7.49 12.77 3.11
N LEU A 46 6.45 11.96 3.26
CA LEU A 46 5.33 12.18 4.15
C LEU A 46 5.15 11.00 5.10
N PRO A 47 4.57 11.23 6.29
CA PRO A 47 4.14 10.12 7.14
C PRO A 47 3.06 9.31 6.44
N LEU A 48 2.89 8.08 6.90
CA LEU A 48 1.84 7.16 6.49
C LEU A 48 0.44 7.76 6.63
N MET A 49 0.24 8.57 7.67
CA MET A 49 -1.03 9.17 8.05
C MET A 49 -0.80 10.43 8.87
N PHE A 50 -1.74 11.37 8.77
CA PHE A 50 -1.82 12.55 9.63
C PHE A 50 -2.93 12.39 10.66
N ASP A 51 -2.87 13.13 11.77
CA ASP A 51 -3.93 13.09 12.78
C ASP A 51 -5.24 13.73 12.31
N SER A 52 -5.16 14.71 11.40
CA SER A 52 -6.32 15.41 10.85
C SER A 52 -6.37 15.37 9.32
N VAL A 53 -7.58 15.36 8.76
CA VAL A 53 -7.82 15.44 7.31
C VAL A 53 -7.35 16.79 6.77
N GLN A 54 -7.55 17.86 7.53
CA GLN A 54 -7.15 19.22 7.16
C GLN A 54 -5.64 19.34 6.98
N THR A 55 -4.84 18.74 7.88
CA THR A 55 -3.38 18.71 7.76
C THR A 55 -2.96 17.94 6.51
N LYS A 56 -3.55 16.78 6.26
CA LYS A 56 -3.29 16.03 5.03
C LYS A 56 -3.58 16.88 3.81
N GLU A 57 -4.77 17.45 3.70
CA GLU A 57 -5.19 18.21 2.50
C GLU A 57 -4.27 19.41 2.26
N LEU A 58 -3.89 20.13 3.32
CA LEU A 58 -2.93 21.23 3.22
C LEU A 58 -1.58 20.75 2.69
N VAL A 59 -1.05 19.64 3.22
CA VAL A 59 0.25 19.11 2.80
C VAL A 59 0.21 18.52 1.38
N GLU A 60 -0.87 17.83 1.01
CA GLU A 60 -1.08 17.31 -0.35
C GLU A 60 -1.27 18.44 -1.38
N SER A 61 -1.65 19.65 -0.94
CA SER A 61 -1.74 20.83 -1.80
C SER A 61 -0.40 21.46 -2.17
N ASP A 62 0.68 21.14 -1.43
CA ASP A 62 2.03 21.57 -1.78
C ASP A 62 2.40 21.05 -3.18
N ARG A 63 2.97 21.93 -4.01
CA ARG A 63 3.23 21.62 -5.42
C ARG A 63 4.22 20.45 -5.61
N HIS A 64 5.17 20.28 -4.70
CA HIS A 64 6.19 19.23 -4.81
C HIS A 64 5.60 17.89 -4.38
N ILE A 65 4.84 17.87 -3.28
CA ILE A 65 4.09 16.69 -2.82
C ILE A 65 3.08 16.25 -3.87
N LYS A 66 2.27 17.19 -4.37
CA LYS A 66 1.25 16.92 -5.39
C LYS A 66 1.85 16.27 -6.64
N ARG A 67 3.04 16.70 -7.07
CA ARG A 67 3.76 16.11 -8.22
C ARG A 67 4.13 14.65 -7.98
N ILE A 68 4.58 14.29 -6.78
CA ILE A 68 4.93 12.90 -6.44
C ILE A 68 3.67 12.03 -6.37
N LEU A 69 2.59 12.54 -5.75
CA LEU A 69 1.31 11.84 -5.67
C LEU A 69 0.73 11.61 -7.07
N GLU A 70 0.78 12.62 -7.94
CA GLU A 70 0.32 12.51 -9.32
C GLU A 70 1.14 11.50 -10.13
N LEU A 71 2.47 11.47 -9.96
CA LEU A 71 3.30 10.44 -10.55
C LEU A 71 2.88 9.03 -10.08
N GLY A 72 2.55 8.89 -8.79
CA GLY A 72 1.97 7.67 -8.24
C GLY A 72 0.63 7.29 -8.87
N ARG A 73 -0.22 8.26 -9.23
CA ARG A 73 -1.47 8.01 -9.96
C ARG A 73 -1.22 7.58 -11.40
N GLN A 74 -0.30 8.26 -12.09
CA GLN A 74 0.09 8.00 -13.49
C GLN A 74 0.86 6.69 -13.69
N ALA A 75 1.50 6.16 -12.65
CA ALA A 75 2.23 4.90 -12.73
C ALA A 75 1.35 3.77 -13.30
N ASN A 76 1.76 3.20 -14.43
CA ASN A 76 1.04 2.12 -15.11
C ASN A 76 1.24 0.76 -14.45
N ILE A 77 2.32 0.58 -13.67
CA ILE A 77 2.61 -0.63 -12.90
C ILE A 77 2.63 -0.28 -11.39
N ALA A 78 1.91 -1.05 -10.58
CA ALA A 78 2.08 -1.08 -9.13
C ALA A 78 2.50 -2.46 -8.65
N VAL A 79 3.48 -2.48 -7.74
CA VAL A 79 3.94 -3.67 -7.04
C VAL A 79 3.67 -3.48 -5.56
N PHE A 80 2.91 -4.39 -4.95
CA PHE A 80 2.50 -4.28 -3.55
C PHE A 80 2.27 -5.66 -2.93
N THR A 81 2.15 -5.68 -1.61
CA THR A 81 1.67 -6.84 -0.84
C THR A 81 0.41 -6.44 -0.07
N VAL A 82 -0.28 -7.43 0.50
CA VAL A 82 -1.32 -7.18 1.50
C VAL A 82 -0.76 -7.33 2.92
N GLY A 83 -1.21 -6.50 3.83
CA GLY A 83 -1.04 -6.72 5.27
C GLY A 83 -2.17 -7.53 5.88
N THR A 84 -2.07 -7.78 7.19
CA THR A 84 -3.10 -8.46 8.00
C THR A 84 -3.57 -7.52 9.09
N VAL A 85 -4.72 -7.80 9.71
CA VAL A 85 -5.26 -7.05 10.86
C VAL A 85 -5.07 -7.78 12.21
N LYS A 86 -4.09 -8.68 12.27
CA LYS A 86 -3.73 -9.38 13.51
C LYS A 86 -3.04 -8.45 14.50
N ASP A 87 -3.00 -8.81 15.78
CA ASP A 87 -2.42 -7.96 16.83
C ASP A 87 -0.93 -7.66 16.62
N ASP A 88 -0.21 -8.55 15.96
CA ASP A 88 1.20 -8.38 15.59
C ASP A 88 1.41 -7.62 14.27
N ALA A 89 0.33 -7.15 13.63
CA ALA A 89 0.42 -6.37 12.41
C ALA A 89 1.21 -5.08 12.64
N LEU A 90 2.17 -4.81 11.73
CA LEU A 90 3.06 -3.66 11.83
C LEU A 90 2.27 -2.36 12.06
N LEU A 91 1.24 -2.09 11.25
CA LEU A 91 0.45 -0.85 11.31
C LEU A 91 -0.21 -0.60 12.67
N PHE A 92 -0.56 -1.65 13.42
CA PHE A 92 -1.17 -1.52 14.76
C PHE A 92 -0.14 -1.19 15.84
N ARG A 93 1.16 -1.33 15.53
CA ARG A 93 2.29 -1.08 16.43
C ARG A 93 2.99 0.27 16.18
N LEU A 94 2.61 1.00 15.13
CA LEU A 94 3.29 2.24 14.72
C LEU A 94 2.76 3.52 15.39
N GLY A 95 1.69 3.43 16.19
CA GLY A 95 1.09 4.60 16.85
C GLY A 95 0.23 5.51 15.96
N TYR A 96 0.08 5.21 14.66
CA TYR A 96 -0.76 6.00 13.73
C TYR A 96 -2.27 5.73 13.86
N ILE A 97 -2.64 4.58 14.43
CA ILE A 97 -4.04 4.13 14.51
C ILE A 97 -4.38 4.07 16.00
N ASP A 98 -5.40 4.80 16.42
CA ASP A 98 -5.85 4.80 17.81
C ASP A 98 -6.65 3.52 18.16
N GLU A 99 -6.94 3.31 19.44
CA GLU A 99 -7.64 2.09 19.90
C GLU A 99 -9.07 1.96 19.36
N ARG A 100 -9.74 3.10 19.09
CA ARG A 100 -11.09 3.10 18.51
C ARG A 100 -11.05 2.62 17.06
N ASP A 101 -10.12 3.14 16.27
CA ASP A 101 -9.89 2.74 14.89
C ASP A 101 -9.41 1.29 14.82
N LYS A 102 -8.49 0.86 15.70
CA LYS A 102 -8.06 -0.55 15.79
C LYS A 102 -9.23 -1.48 16.06
N LYS A 103 -10.12 -1.15 17.02
CA LYS A 103 -11.30 -1.96 17.30
C LYS A 103 -12.18 -2.10 16.06
N THR A 104 -12.48 -0.99 15.40
CA THR A 104 -13.28 -0.97 14.17
C THR A 104 -12.66 -1.81 13.06
N LEU A 105 -11.33 -1.74 12.88
CA LEU A 105 -10.61 -2.52 11.89
C LEU A 105 -10.57 -4.01 12.23
N LYS A 106 -10.39 -4.39 13.50
CA LYS A 106 -10.40 -5.81 13.91
C LYS A 106 -11.75 -6.48 13.69
N GLU A 107 -12.84 -5.71 13.79
CA GLU A 107 -14.20 -6.22 13.56
C GLU A 107 -14.53 -6.41 12.07
N ASN A 108 -14.00 -5.54 11.19
CA ASN A 108 -14.51 -5.41 9.83
C ASN A 108 -13.49 -5.61 8.72
N ALA A 109 -12.19 -5.38 8.97
CA ALA A 109 -11.14 -5.48 7.97
C ALA A 109 -10.53 -6.88 7.95
N VAL A 110 -10.03 -7.28 6.79
CA VAL A 110 -9.29 -8.55 6.63
C VAL A 110 -7.83 -8.31 6.24
N GLY A 111 -7.50 -7.10 5.78
CA GLY A 111 -6.15 -6.68 5.44
C GLY A 111 -6.08 -5.23 4.98
N ASP A 112 -4.88 -4.81 4.57
CA ASP A 112 -4.62 -3.50 3.99
C ASP A 112 -3.77 -3.63 2.71
N ILE A 113 -3.91 -2.66 1.80
CA ILE A 113 -2.99 -2.41 0.70
C ILE A 113 -2.59 -0.94 0.81
N CYS A 114 -1.28 -0.68 0.78
CA CYS A 114 -0.76 0.67 0.92
C CYS A 114 -1.34 1.41 2.15
N SER A 115 -1.54 0.70 3.27
CA SER A 115 -2.13 1.21 4.52
C SER A 115 -3.62 1.55 4.46
N ARG A 116 -4.32 1.17 3.40
CA ARG A 116 -5.78 1.35 3.26
C ARG A 116 -6.48 0.03 3.51
N PHE A 117 -7.31 -0.01 4.54
CA PHE A 117 -7.93 -1.23 5.06
C PHE A 117 -9.24 -1.57 4.37
N PHE A 118 -9.43 -2.85 4.03
CA PHE A 118 -10.62 -3.34 3.35
C PHE A 118 -11.18 -4.63 3.96
N ASN A 119 -12.48 -4.84 3.77
CA ASN A 119 -13.23 -5.99 4.26
C ASN A 119 -13.16 -7.16 3.28
N ALA A 120 -13.80 -8.29 3.63
CA ALA A 120 -13.82 -9.50 2.79
C ALA A 120 -14.40 -9.30 1.38
N LYS A 121 -15.20 -8.24 1.17
CA LYS A 121 -15.78 -7.86 -0.13
C LYS A 121 -14.91 -6.87 -0.91
N GLY A 122 -13.72 -6.54 -0.40
CA GLY A 122 -12.85 -5.53 -1.00
C GLY A 122 -13.38 -4.10 -0.86
N GLN A 123 -14.22 -3.82 0.13
CA GLN A 123 -14.74 -2.49 0.42
C GLN A 123 -13.96 -1.85 1.56
N LEU A 124 -13.76 -0.53 1.50
CA LEU A 124 -13.07 0.24 2.54
C LEU A 124 -13.78 0.11 3.89
N CYS A 125 -13.02 -0.16 4.96
CA CYS A 125 -13.61 -0.39 6.30
C CYS A 125 -13.80 0.88 7.12
N ASN A 126 -12.96 1.88 6.93
CA ASN A 126 -12.98 3.11 7.73
C ASN A 126 -12.63 4.30 6.84
N LYS A 127 -13.64 5.09 6.47
CA LYS A 127 -13.50 6.26 5.61
C LYS A 127 -12.76 7.41 6.30
N GLU A 128 -12.95 7.58 7.60
CA GLU A 128 -12.27 8.63 8.37
C GLU A 128 -10.74 8.37 8.41
N LEU A 129 -10.36 7.12 8.69
CA LEU A 129 -8.97 6.68 8.67
C LEU A 129 -8.34 6.79 7.27
N ASP A 130 -9.07 6.37 6.24
CA ASP A 130 -8.62 6.46 4.85
C ASP A 130 -8.43 7.91 4.38
N ASN A 131 -9.34 8.79 4.81
CA ASN A 131 -9.26 10.22 4.55
C ASN A 131 -8.02 10.84 5.16
N ARG A 132 -7.44 10.28 6.23
CA ARG A 132 -6.18 10.74 6.84
C ARG A 132 -4.93 10.04 6.30
N THR A 133 -5.09 8.96 5.53
CA THR A 133 -4.01 8.13 4.99
C THR A 133 -3.38 8.76 3.75
N ILE A 134 -2.05 8.81 3.71
CA ILE A 134 -1.24 9.34 2.60
C ILE A 134 -0.83 8.23 1.63
N GLY A 135 -1.05 8.48 0.33
CA GLY A 135 -0.64 7.60 -0.74
C GLY A 135 -1.76 7.25 -1.71
N ILE A 136 -1.48 6.32 -2.61
CA ILE A 136 -2.43 5.89 -3.64
C ILE A 136 -3.74 5.38 -3.03
N THR A 137 -4.89 5.82 -3.56
CA THR A 137 -6.20 5.30 -3.15
C THR A 137 -6.44 3.91 -3.73
N LEU A 138 -7.27 3.09 -3.05
CA LEU A 138 -7.66 1.77 -3.56
C LEU A 138 -8.37 1.88 -4.92
N GLU A 139 -9.12 2.95 -5.15
CA GLU A 139 -9.74 3.26 -6.44
C GLU A 139 -8.70 3.59 -7.52
N SER A 140 -7.75 4.50 -7.23
CA SER A 140 -6.68 4.85 -8.17
C SER A 140 -5.80 3.65 -8.49
N LEU A 141 -5.63 2.73 -7.54
CA LEU A 141 -4.90 1.48 -7.75
C LEU A 141 -5.56 0.63 -8.84
N LYS A 142 -6.90 0.51 -8.87
CA LYS A 142 -7.63 -0.28 -9.88
C LYS A 142 -7.42 0.21 -11.31
N ASN A 143 -7.12 1.50 -11.49
CA ASN A 143 -6.97 2.12 -12.81
C ASN A 143 -5.62 1.80 -13.49
N LYS A 144 -4.68 1.16 -12.78
CA LYS A 144 -3.36 0.84 -13.34
C LYS A 144 -3.43 -0.33 -14.32
N GLU A 145 -2.63 -0.28 -15.37
CA GLU A 145 -2.48 -1.36 -16.36
C GLU A 145 -2.07 -2.68 -15.68
N LYS A 146 -1.04 -2.65 -14.83
CA LYS A 146 -0.55 -3.83 -14.11
C LYS A 146 -0.53 -3.58 -12.61
N ARG A 147 -1.16 -4.49 -11.87
CA ARG A 147 -1.34 -4.45 -10.43
C ARG A 147 -0.86 -5.78 -9.85
N LEU A 148 0.43 -5.81 -9.51
CA LEU A 148 1.14 -6.99 -9.05
C LEU A 148 1.02 -7.10 -7.54
N LEU A 149 0.20 -8.06 -7.11
CA LEU A 149 0.16 -8.49 -5.72
C LEU A 149 1.18 -9.61 -5.51
N VAL A 150 2.22 -9.34 -4.72
CA VAL A 150 3.18 -10.34 -4.26
C VAL A 150 2.85 -10.71 -2.83
N ALA A 151 2.22 -11.86 -2.62
CA ALA A 151 1.80 -12.30 -1.31
C ALA A 151 1.67 -13.82 -1.23
N GLY A 152 2.15 -14.39 -0.12
CA GLY A 152 1.98 -15.78 0.27
C GLY A 152 1.79 -15.87 1.79
N ASN A 153 1.73 -17.09 2.32
CA ASN A 153 1.43 -17.46 3.72
C ASN A 153 -0.08 -17.60 4.04
N GLN A 154 -0.42 -18.68 4.72
CA GLN A 154 -1.77 -18.98 5.21
C GLN A 154 -2.40 -17.84 6.02
N ARG A 155 -1.60 -17.09 6.79
CA ARG A 155 -2.05 -15.93 7.56
C ARG A 155 -2.59 -14.78 6.69
N LYS A 156 -2.18 -14.70 5.41
CA LYS A 156 -2.60 -13.66 4.47
C LYS A 156 -3.73 -14.09 3.54
N VAL A 157 -4.15 -15.36 3.55
CA VAL A 157 -5.19 -15.89 2.65
C VAL A 157 -6.47 -15.04 2.66
N PRO A 158 -7.04 -14.63 3.81
CA PRO A 158 -8.23 -13.77 3.81
C PRO A 158 -8.00 -12.42 3.12
N ALA A 159 -6.86 -11.77 3.39
CA ALA A 159 -6.49 -10.49 2.79
C ALA A 159 -6.24 -10.62 1.28
N ILE A 160 -5.58 -11.70 0.84
CA ILE A 160 -5.33 -11.97 -0.57
C ILE A 160 -6.66 -12.22 -1.30
N LYS A 161 -7.52 -13.09 -0.76
CA LYS A 161 -8.85 -13.38 -1.35
C LYS A 161 -9.66 -12.09 -1.49
N ALA A 162 -9.72 -11.27 -0.46
CA ALA A 162 -10.44 -10.01 -0.48
C ALA A 162 -9.82 -8.97 -1.43
N ALA A 163 -8.49 -8.93 -1.58
CA ALA A 163 -7.83 -8.06 -2.54
C ALA A 163 -8.16 -8.43 -4.00
N LEU A 164 -8.27 -9.73 -4.28
CA LEU A 164 -8.69 -10.26 -5.58
C LEU A 164 -10.18 -10.00 -5.82
N THR A 165 -11.04 -10.23 -4.83
CA THR A 165 -12.49 -9.88 -4.88
C THR A 165 -12.69 -8.39 -5.13
N GLY A 166 -11.87 -7.54 -4.51
CA GLY A 166 -11.88 -6.09 -4.73
C GLY A 166 -11.32 -5.64 -6.08
N HIS A 167 -10.78 -6.55 -6.90
CA HIS A 167 -10.08 -6.27 -8.15
C HIS A 167 -8.87 -5.34 -8.02
N PHE A 168 -8.26 -5.28 -6.83
CA PHE A 168 -7.08 -4.44 -6.58
C PHE A 168 -5.83 -4.97 -7.28
N ALA A 169 -5.79 -6.27 -7.58
CA ALA A 169 -4.71 -6.91 -8.35
C ALA A 169 -5.27 -7.57 -9.61
N ASN A 170 -4.48 -7.56 -10.69
CA ASN A 170 -4.72 -8.39 -11.89
C ASN A 170 -3.58 -9.38 -12.16
N ILE A 171 -2.50 -9.30 -11.39
CA ILE A 171 -1.39 -10.25 -11.41
C ILE A 171 -1.13 -10.65 -9.96
N LEU A 172 -1.22 -11.95 -9.66
CA LEU A 172 -0.89 -12.52 -8.35
C LEU A 172 0.40 -13.34 -8.46
N ILE A 173 1.36 -13.05 -7.60
CA ILE A 173 2.56 -13.86 -7.39
C ILE A 173 2.45 -14.43 -5.97
N THR A 174 2.31 -15.75 -5.87
CA THR A 174 2.08 -16.47 -4.62
C THR A 174 2.74 -17.85 -4.63
N ASP A 175 2.87 -18.47 -3.46
CA ASP A 175 3.35 -19.85 -3.32
C ASP A 175 2.20 -20.87 -3.52
N GLN A 176 2.56 -22.13 -3.78
CA GLN A 176 1.60 -23.19 -4.07
C GLN A 176 0.63 -23.49 -2.92
N TYR A 177 1.05 -23.31 -1.66
CA TYR A 177 0.20 -23.61 -0.51
C TYR A 177 -0.89 -22.54 -0.36
N THR A 178 -0.51 -21.27 -0.55
CA THR A 178 -1.45 -20.15 -0.57
C THR A 178 -2.40 -20.26 -1.77
N ALA A 179 -1.89 -20.61 -2.96
CA ALA A 179 -2.72 -20.84 -4.14
C ALA A 179 -3.77 -21.93 -3.90
N GLN A 180 -3.38 -23.07 -3.31
CA GLN A 180 -4.30 -24.15 -2.99
C GLN A 180 -5.34 -23.74 -1.94
N ALA A 181 -4.99 -22.88 -0.99
CA ALA A 181 -5.94 -22.35 -0.01
C ALA A 181 -6.94 -21.35 -0.62
N LEU A 182 -6.59 -20.65 -1.69
CA LEU A 182 -7.46 -19.68 -2.35
C LEU A 182 -8.54 -20.32 -3.23
N ILE A 183 -8.27 -21.52 -3.76
CA ILE A 183 -9.20 -22.29 -4.62
C ILE A 183 -10.15 -23.20 -3.84
N LYS A 184 -10.02 -23.23 -2.50
CA LYS A 184 -10.99 -23.87 -1.60
C LYS A 184 -12.12 -22.90 -1.27
#